data_AF-A0A091H7A4-F1
#
_entry.id   AF-A0A091H7A4-F1
#
_cell.length_a   1.000
_cell.length_b   1.000
_cell.length_c   1.000
_cell.angle_alpha   90.00
_cell.angle_beta   90.00
_cell.angle_gamma   90.00
#
_symmetry.space_group_name_H-M   'P 1'
#
loop_
_entity.id
_entity.type
_entity.pdbx_description
1 polymer ?
#
loop_
_entity_poly.entity_id
_entity_poly.type
_entity_poly.pdbx_seq_one_letter_code
_entity_poly.pdbx_strand_id
1 'polypeptide(L)' 'KTGGTTFGRHLVRNIRLEQPCYCRAGQKKCACHRPGGDKDTWLFSRFSTGWSCGLHADWTELTNC' A
#
# COMPACT_ATOMS: atom_id res chain seq x y z
N LYS A 1 -1.92 19.24 4.68
CA LYS A 1 -1.31 17.92 4.98
C LYS A 1 -2.32 17.09 5.79
N THR A 2 -2.94 16.07 5.20
CA THR A 2 -4.15 15.38 5.72
C THR A 2 -3.87 14.17 6.64
N GLY A 3 -2.68 14.08 7.26
CA GLY A 3 -2.36 12.93 8.12
C GLY A 3 -2.22 11.58 7.40
N GLY A 4 -2.18 11.55 6.06
CA GLY A 4 -2.15 10.32 5.25
C GLY A 4 -0.96 9.39 5.52
N THR A 5 0.11 9.87 6.16
CA THR A 5 1.24 9.02 6.59
C THR A 5 0.84 8.08 7.73
N THR A 6 0.07 8.56 8.69
CA THR A 6 -0.42 7.75 9.82
C THR A 6 -1.46 6.75 9.33
N PHE A 7 -2.43 7.24 8.54
CA PHE A 7 -3.46 6.39 7.94
C PHE A 7 -2.86 5.26 7.08
N GLY A 8 -1.94 5.58 6.16
CA GLY A 8 -1.30 4.57 5.31
C GLY A 8 -0.48 3.54 6.10
N ARG A 9 0.11 3.92 7.25
CA ARG A 9 0.80 2.97 8.12
C ARG A 9 -0.17 2.00 8.80
N HIS A 10 -1.33 2.47 9.21
CA HIS A 10 -2.36 1.60 9.77
C HIS A 10 -2.91 0.61 8.74
N LEU A 11 -3.04 1.01 7.47
CA LEU A 11 -3.51 0.12 6.40
C LEU A 11 -2.60 -1.11 6.20
N VAL A 12 -1.28 -0.95 6.32
CA VAL A 12 -0.34 -2.06 6.09
C VAL A 12 0.06 -2.81 7.36
N ARG A 13 -0.23 -2.29 8.56
CA ARG A 13 0.21 -2.91 9.84
C ARG A 13 -0.91 -3.29 10.80
N ASN A 14 -2.06 -2.62 10.76
CA ASN A 14 -3.08 -2.72 11.80
C ASN A 14 -4.43 -3.27 11.31
N ILE A 15 -4.52 -3.75 10.07
CA ILE A 15 -5.73 -4.44 9.57
C ILE A 15 -5.62 -5.93 9.93
N ARG A 16 -6.71 -6.48 10.48
CA ARG A 16 -6.85 -7.93 10.68
C ARG A 16 -7.19 -8.59 9.34
N LEU A 17 -6.21 -9.26 8.75
CA LEU A 17 -6.32 -9.97 7.48
C LEU A 17 -5.94 -11.44 7.70
N GLU A 18 -6.52 -12.33 6.90
CA GLU A 18 -6.09 -13.73 6.87
C GLU A 18 -4.61 -13.87 6.47
N GLN A 19 -4.17 -13.03 5.52
CA GLN A 19 -2.77 -12.88 5.14
C GLN A 19 -2.30 -11.43 5.40
N PRO A 20 -1.45 -11.19 6.42
CA PRO A 20 -0.95 -9.86 6.72
C PRO A 20 0.06 -9.38 5.67
N CYS A 21 0.17 -8.06 5.52
CA CYS A 21 1.21 -7.47 4.69
C CYS A 21 2.60 -7.75 5.27
N TYR A 22 3.55 -8.08 4.40
CA TYR A 22 4.93 -8.31 4.78
C TYR A 22 5.75 -7.01 4.70
N CYS A 23 6.08 -6.43 5.85
CA CYS A 23 6.89 -5.22 5.95
C CYS A 23 8.30 -5.57 6.47
N ARG A 24 9.35 -5.37 5.67
CA ARG A 24 10.73 -5.49 6.14
C ARG A 24 11.15 -4.25 6.94
N ALA A 25 11.82 -4.45 8.08
CA ALA A 25 12.42 -3.36 8.83
C ALA A 25 13.42 -2.60 7.94
N GLY A 26 13.37 -1.26 7.95
CA GLY A 26 14.17 -0.39 7.08
C GLY A 26 13.55 -0.09 5.72
N GLN A 27 12.56 -0.86 5.25
CA GLN A 27 11.84 -0.54 4.01
C GLN A 27 10.56 0.27 4.27
N LYS A 28 10.33 1.29 3.43
CA LYS A 28 9.08 2.06 3.43
C LYS A 28 7.96 1.34 2.68
N LYS A 29 8.25 0.33 1.88
CA LYS A 29 7.29 -0.46 1.12
C LYS A 29 7.04 -1.80 1.82
N CYS A 30 5.79 -2.20 1.90
CA CYS A 30 5.33 -3.49 2.39
C CYS A 30 4.70 -4.26 1.23
N ALA A 31 4.84 -5.58 1.25
CA ALA A 31 4.22 -6.46 0.27
C ALA A 31 2.84 -6.91 0.79
N CYS A 32 1.76 -6.40 0.19
CA CYS A 32 0.38 -6.71 0.55
C CYS A 32 -0.27 -7.58 -0.53
N HIS A 33 -0.06 -8.90 -0.46
CA HIS A 33 -0.61 -9.85 -1.44
C HIS A 33 -1.96 -10.40 -1.01
N ARG A 34 -2.79 -10.79 -1.99
CA ARG A 34 -4.10 -11.39 -1.73
C ARG A 34 -3.94 -12.81 -1.17
N PRO A 35 -4.75 -13.22 -0.17
CA PRO A 35 -4.80 -14.62 0.25
C PRO A 35 -5.28 -15.50 -0.90
N GLY A 36 -4.55 -16.57 -1.21
CA GLY A 36 -4.89 -17.50 -2.30
C GLY A 36 -3.76 -17.81 -3.30
N GLY A 37 -2.59 -17.18 -3.17
CA GLY A 37 -1.40 -17.54 -3.96
C GLY A 37 -1.12 -16.63 -5.15
N ASP A 38 -2.06 -15.77 -5.54
CA ASP A 38 -1.79 -14.72 -6.50
C ASP A 38 -0.82 -13.69 -5.90
N LYS A 39 0.24 -13.35 -6.64
CA LYS A 39 1.15 -12.26 -6.26
C LYS A 39 0.52 -10.87 -6.45
N ASP A 40 -0.77 -10.83 -6.75
CA ASP A 40 -1.53 -9.62 -6.93
C ASP A 40 -1.60 -8.82 -5.63
N THR A 41 -1.31 -7.53 -5.76
CA THR A 41 -1.32 -6.60 -4.64
C THR A 41 -2.73 -6.07 -4.47
N TRP A 42 -3.35 -6.35 -3.32
CA TRP A 42 -4.74 -5.92 -3.07
C TRP A 42 -4.85 -4.45 -2.64
N LEU A 43 -3.74 -3.86 -2.20
CA LEU A 43 -3.70 -2.48 -1.70
C LEU A 43 -2.83 -1.60 -2.58
N PHE A 44 -3.41 -0.64 -3.29
CA PHE A 44 -2.67 0.42 -3.94
C PHE A 44 -2.43 1.57 -2.96
N SER A 45 -1.18 1.79 -2.56
CA SER A 45 -0.80 2.91 -1.69
C SER A 45 0.71 3.14 -1.72
N ARG A 46 1.15 4.31 -1.24
CA ARG A 46 2.58 4.61 -1.01
C ARG A 46 3.32 3.50 -0.25
N PHE A 47 2.69 2.92 0.78
CA PHE A 47 3.32 1.90 1.62
C PHE A 47 3.18 0.49 1.05
N SER A 48 2.47 0.29 -0.05
CA SER A 48 2.26 -1.03 -0.68
C SER A 48 2.88 -1.11 -2.07
N THR A 49 2.41 -0.27 -3.01
CA THR A 49 2.91 -0.22 -4.40
C THR A 49 4.01 0.83 -4.59
N GLY A 50 4.03 1.86 -3.75
CA GLY A 50 4.95 2.99 -3.86
C GLY A 50 4.30 4.15 -4.61
N TRP A 51 5.10 4.88 -5.39
CA TRP A 51 4.66 5.98 -6.24
C TRP A 51 4.59 5.54 -7.70
N SER A 52 3.91 4.41 -7.95
CA SER A 52 3.86 3.80 -9.29
C SER A 52 3.24 4.72 -10.35
N CYS A 53 2.31 5.58 -9.94
CA CYS A 53 1.57 6.51 -10.80
C CYS A 53 1.95 7.98 -10.58
N GLY A 54 3.11 8.25 -9.97
CA GLY A 54 3.56 9.61 -9.64
C GLY A 54 3.63 9.92 -8.13
N LEU A 55 4.46 10.90 -7.77
CA LEU A 55 4.63 11.35 -6.39
C LEU A 55 3.43 12.22 -5.98
N HIS A 56 2.61 11.71 -5.06
CA HIS A 56 1.34 12.32 -4.65
C HIS A 56 0.28 12.34 -5.76
N ALA A 57 0.19 11.22 -6.50
CA ALA A 57 -0.81 11.03 -7.55
C ALA A 57 -2.19 11.56 -7.13
N ASP A 58 -2.69 12.53 -7.87
CA ASP A 58 -4.05 13.04 -7.69
C ASP A 58 -5.10 12.06 -8.24
N TRP A 59 -6.38 12.41 -8.14
CA TRP A 59 -7.44 11.51 -8.60
C TRP A 59 -7.31 11.20 -10.10
N THR A 60 -6.95 12.18 -10.92
CA THR A 60 -6.81 12.05 -12.37
C THR A 60 -5.62 11.16 -12.73
N GLU A 61 -4.48 11.33 -12.04
CA GLU A 61 -3.27 10.52 -12.20
C GLU A 61 -3.49 9.07 -11.74
N LEU A 62 -4.31 8.84 -10.73
CA LEU A 62 -4.66 7.48 -10.28
C LEU A 62 -5.60 6.76 -11.26
N THR A 63 -6.50 7.47 -11.96
CA THR A 63 -7.43 6.86 -12.92
C THR A 63 -6.83 6.63 -14.31
N ASN A 64 -5.78 7.38 -14.67
CA ASN A 64 -5.11 7.27 -15.98
C ASN A 64 -3.73 6.60 -15.89
N CYS A 65 -3.53 5.83 -14.82
CA CYS A 65 -2.42 4.91 -14.65
C CYS A 65 -2.86 3.50 -15.08
#